data_AF-A0A2D0N2E6-F1
#
_entry.id   AF-A0A2D0N2E6-F1
#
_cell.length_a   1.000
_cell.length_b   1.000
_cell.length_c   1.000
_cell.angle_alpha   90.00
_cell.angle_beta   90.00
_cell.angle_gamma   90.00
#
_symmetry.space_group_name_H-M   'P 1'
#
loop_
_entity.id
_entity.type
_entity.pdbx_description
1 polymer ?
#
loop_
_entity_poly.entity_id
_entity_poly.type
_entity_poly.pdbx_seq_one_letter_code
_entity_poly.pdbx_strand_id
1 'polypeptide(L)'
;MLVFIARAQYSNQVHFRNISVQDGLSFPAINCIIQDQRGFMWVGTGVGLNKYDSQNFKAYYANPQDPHSLSNDNILCLSKIPGIIS
;
A
#
# COMPACT_ATOMS: atom_id res chain seq x y z
N MET A 1 -12.45 -51.06 -19.31
CA MET A 1 -12.77 -49.64 -19.03
C MET A 1 -12.12 -49.30 -17.69
N LEU A 2 -10.98 -48.61 -17.70
CA LEU A 2 -10.32 -48.14 -16.48
C LEU A 2 -10.80 -46.72 -16.19
N VAL A 3 -11.38 -46.51 -15.01
CA VAL A 3 -11.73 -45.18 -14.50
C VAL A 3 -10.53 -44.66 -13.72
N PHE A 4 -9.84 -43.65 -14.26
CA PHE A 4 -8.90 -42.85 -13.50
C PHE A 4 -9.67 -41.74 -12.80
N ILE A 5 -9.76 -41.81 -11.47
CA ILE A 5 -10.30 -40.70 -10.67
C ILE A 5 -9.17 -39.69 -10.51
N ALA A 6 -9.16 -38.63 -11.33
CA ALA A 6 -8.28 -37.49 -11.13
C ALA A 6 -8.72 -36.75 -9.87
N ARG A 7 -7.91 -36.79 -8.81
CA ARG A 7 -8.08 -35.90 -7.66
C ARG A 7 -7.34 -34.61 -7.96
N ALA A 8 -8.08 -33.53 -8.20
CA ALA A 8 -7.52 -32.19 -8.15
C ALA A 8 -7.31 -31.81 -6.67
N GLN A 9 -6.08 -31.94 -6.16
CA GLN A 9 -5.71 -31.23 -4.93
C GLN A 9 -5.41 -29.78 -5.27
N TYR A 10 -6.41 -28.92 -5.17
CA TYR A 10 -6.24 -27.47 -5.24
C TYR A 10 -5.65 -26.96 -3.91
N SER A 11 -4.34 -27.12 -3.74
CA SER A 11 -3.61 -26.42 -2.68
C SER A 11 -3.19 -25.06 -3.22
N ASN A 12 -4.11 -24.08 -3.21
CA ASN A 12 -3.74 -22.70 -3.49
C ASN A 12 -2.92 -22.15 -2.31
N GLN A 13 -1.60 -22.41 -2.32
CA GLN A 13 -0.69 -21.73 -1.40
C GLN A 13 -0.69 -20.24 -1.76
N VAL A 14 -1.14 -19.41 -0.82
CA VAL A 14 -1.05 -17.96 -0.95
C VAL A 14 0.41 -17.58 -0.69
N HIS A 15 1.06 -17.00 -1.69
CA HIS A 15 2.40 -16.45 -1.54
C HIS A 15 2.30 -14.99 -1.11
N PHE A 16 2.96 -14.66 -0.01
CA PHE A 16 3.07 -13.29 0.48
C PHE A 16 4.43 -12.72 0.08
N ARG A 17 4.42 -11.53 -0.52
CA ARG A 17 5.62 -10.69 -0.63
C ARG A 17 5.66 -9.80 0.61
N ASN A 18 6.75 -9.89 1.36
CA ASN A 18 7.01 -8.94 2.44
C ASN A 18 7.61 -7.67 1.84
N ILE A 19 7.09 -6.53 2.28
CA ILE A 19 7.60 -5.22 1.93
C ILE A 19 7.72 -4.44 3.24
N SER A 20 8.89 -3.86 3.50
CA SER A 20 9.23 -3.25 4.78
C SER A 20 9.96 -1.92 4.62
N VAL A 21 10.49 -1.40 5.71
CA VAL A 21 11.32 -0.18 5.71
C VAL A 21 12.58 -0.32 4.85
N GLN A 22 13.09 -1.54 4.69
CA GLN A 22 14.23 -1.82 3.82
C GLN A 22 13.90 -1.61 2.33
N ASP A 23 12.62 -1.69 1.96
CA ASP A 23 12.13 -1.45 0.59
C ASP A 23 11.71 0.02 0.37
N GLY A 24 11.89 0.89 1.38
CA GLY A 24 11.60 2.33 1.31
C GLY A 24 10.32 2.78 2.00
N LEU A 25 9.61 1.91 2.72
CA LEU A 25 8.52 2.32 3.60
C LEU A 25 9.09 3.20 4.73
N SER A 26 8.45 4.34 5.01
CA SER A 26 8.98 5.29 6.00
C SER A 26 8.94 4.78 7.44
N PHE A 27 7.98 3.91 7.79
CA PHE A 27 7.81 3.40 9.15
C PHE A 27 7.09 2.04 9.15
N PRO A 28 7.46 1.08 10.02
CA PRO A 28 6.92 -0.28 9.97
C PRO A 28 5.47 -0.38 10.48
N ALA A 29 5.05 0.52 11.38
CA ALA A 29 3.68 0.55 11.88
C ALA A 29 2.78 1.33 10.90
N ILE A 30 1.85 0.61 10.27
CA ILE A 30 0.92 1.15 9.30
C ILE A 30 -0.42 1.45 9.99
N ASN A 31 -0.92 2.68 9.79
CA ASN A 31 -2.21 3.10 10.32
C ASN A 31 -3.33 2.87 9.31
N CYS A 32 -3.08 3.14 8.02
CA CYS A 32 -4.10 3.05 6.98
C CYS A 32 -3.52 2.80 5.59
N ILE A 33 -4.31 2.19 4.72
CA ILE A 33 -3.93 1.86 3.34
C ILE A 33 -5.11 2.12 2.41
N ILE A 34 -4.86 2.71 1.25
CA ILE A 34 -5.85 2.89 0.18
C ILE A 34 -5.21 2.83 -1.21
N GLN A 35 -5.93 2.39 -2.23
CA GLN A 35 -5.45 2.42 -3.62
C GLN A 35 -6.09 3.56 -4.41
N ASP A 36 -5.35 4.38 -5.15
CA ASP A 36 -5.96 5.37 -6.04
C ASP A 36 -6.48 4.76 -7.36
N GLN A 37 -7.13 5.57 -8.19
CA GLN A 37 -7.70 5.12 -9.47
C GLN A 37 -6.64 4.75 -10.52
N ARG A 38 -5.40 5.22 -10.33
CA ARG A 38 -4.26 4.91 -11.19
C ARG A 38 -3.53 3.62 -10.76
N GLY A 39 -4.01 3.00 -9.68
CA GLY A 39 -3.47 1.74 -9.15
C GLY A 39 -2.37 1.92 -8.11
N PHE A 40 -1.98 3.14 -7.74
CA PHE A 40 -0.96 3.35 -6.71
C PHE A 40 -1.54 3.05 -5.32
N MET A 41 -0.73 2.40 -4.49
CA MET A 41 -1.08 2.17 -3.10
C MET A 41 -0.55 3.35 -2.26
N TRP A 42 -1.41 3.90 -1.43
CA TRP A 42 -1.09 4.95 -0.47
C TRP A 42 -1.15 4.36 0.93
N VAL A 43 -0.07 4.52 1.68
CA VAL A 43 0.13 3.93 3.01
C VAL A 43 0.43 5.05 4.00
N GLY A 44 -0.49 5.28 4.93
CA GLY A 44 -0.32 6.21 6.03
C GLY A 44 0.34 5.54 7.23
N THR A 45 1.36 6.19 7.78
CA THR A 45 2.12 5.72 8.94
C THR A 45 2.16 6.80 10.02
N GLY A 46 2.76 6.48 11.17
CA GLY A 46 3.09 7.49 12.18
C GLY A 46 4.21 8.46 11.76
N VAL A 47 4.96 8.16 10.68
CA VAL A 47 6.11 8.95 10.21
C VAL A 47 6.05 9.08 8.68
N GLY A 48 5.07 9.83 8.18
CA GLY A 48 4.92 10.21 6.78
C GLY A 48 3.88 9.40 6.01
N LEU A 49 3.58 9.90 4.80
CA LEU A 49 2.71 9.26 3.81
C LEU A 49 3.57 8.57 2.75
N ASN A 50 3.27 7.32 2.41
CA ASN A 50 4.03 6.57 1.41
C ASN A 50 3.16 6.28 0.20
N LYS A 51 3.69 6.54 -1.00
CA LYS A 51 3.11 6.09 -2.26
C LYS A 51 3.92 4.93 -2.80
N TYR A 52 3.25 3.85 -3.18
CA TYR A 52 3.85 2.64 -3.71
C TYR A 52 3.35 2.36 -5.12
N ASP A 53 4.27 2.09 -6.03
CA ASP A 53 4.02 1.87 -7.46
C ASP A 53 4.13 0.41 -7.91
N SER A 54 4.07 -0.56 -6.98
CA SER A 54 4.36 -2.00 -7.13
C SER A 54 5.84 -2.41 -7.08
N GLN A 55 6.75 -1.43 -7.17
CA GLN A 55 8.19 -1.69 -7.12
C GLN A 55 8.85 -0.87 -6.02
N ASN A 56 8.57 0.44 -5.97
CA ASN A 56 9.25 1.40 -5.14
C ASN A 56 8.27 2.19 -4.27
N PHE A 57 8.75 2.62 -3.11
CA PHE A 57 8.10 3.64 -2.31
C PHE A 57 8.64 5.04 -2.60
N LYS A 58 7.74 6.02 -2.53
CA LYS A 58 8.07 7.42 -2.35
C LYS A 58 7.39 7.92 -1.08
N ALA A 59 8.20 8.32 -0.10
CA ALA A 59 7.73 8.92 1.14
C ALA A 59 7.56 10.44 0.99
N TYR A 60 6.52 10.97 1.62
CA TYR A 60 6.21 12.39 1.74
C TYR A 60 6.16 12.75 3.22
N TYR A 61 6.71 13.91 3.54
CA TYR A 61 6.86 14.41 4.91
C TYR A 61 6.37 15.85 5.01
N ALA A 62 6.11 16.28 6.24
CA ALA A 62 5.88 17.67 6.55
C ALA A 62 7.19 18.46 6.46
N ASN A 63 7.13 19.63 5.81
CA ASN A 63 8.25 20.56 5.74
C ASN A 63 7.73 21.98 6.04
N PRO A 64 8.11 22.58 7.17
CA PRO A 64 7.66 23.93 7.55
C PRO A 64 8.02 25.03 6.55
N GLN A 65 9.00 24.79 5.68
CA GLN A 65 9.43 25.74 4.65
C GLN A 65 8.75 25.54 3.30
N ASP A 66 7.96 24.46 3.14
CA ASP A 66 7.25 24.15 1.90
C ASP A 66 5.74 24.05 2.16
N PRO A 67 4.94 25.05 1.74
CA PRO A 67 3.49 25.03 1.92
C PRO A 67 2.77 23.97 1.09
N HIS A 68 3.45 23.32 0.14
CA HIS A 68 2.92 22.21 -0.65
C HIS A 68 3.25 20.83 -0.05
N SER A 69 3.95 20.79 1.08
CA SER A 69 4.24 19.57 1.83
C SER A 69 3.06 19.14 2.72
N LEU A 70 3.22 18.03 3.44
CA LEU A 70 2.20 17.58 4.38
C LEU A 70 2.09 18.54 5.57
N SER A 71 0.90 18.67 6.14
CA SER A 71 0.71 19.44 7.38
C SER A 71 1.24 18.71 8.62
N ASN A 72 1.33 17.38 8.58
CA ASN A 72 1.82 16.52 9.66
C ASN A 72 2.31 15.17 9.08
N ASP A 73 3.28 14.55 9.74
CA ASP A 73 3.78 13.22 9.41
C ASP A 73 2.90 12.09 9.97
N ASN A 74 2.11 12.34 11.02
CA ASN A 74 1.26 11.30 11.59
C ASN A 74 -0.04 11.14 10.79
N ILE A 75 -0.07 10.16 9.88
CA ILE A 75 -1.19 9.88 9.00
C ILE A 75 -2.06 8.79 9.62
N LEU A 76 -3.20 9.19 10.21
CA LEU A 76 -4.10 8.28 10.92
C LEU A 76 -5.11 7.58 10.00
N CYS A 77 -5.59 8.27 8.98
CA CYS A 77 -6.57 7.72 8.04
C CYS A 77 -6.42 8.34 6.65
N LEU A 78 -6.87 7.59 5.65
CA LEU A 78 -6.98 8.04 4.26
C LEU A 78 -8.38 7.68 3.77
N SER A 79 -8.99 8.59 3.01
CA SER A 79 -10.31 8.37 2.44
C SER A 79 -10.33 8.70 0.96
N LYS A 80 -11.06 7.90 0.19
CA LYS A 80 -11.40 8.22 -1.20
C LYS A 80 -12.57 9.18 -1.18
N ILE A 81 -12.48 10.23 -1.98
CA ILE A 81 -13.63 11.07 -2.28
C ILE A 81 -14.48 10.33 -3.33
N PRO A 82 -15.71 9.90 -3.02
CA PRO A 82 -16.58 9.27 -4.00
C PRO A 82 -16.98 10.27 -5.09
N GLY A 83 -17.00 9.84 -6.35
CA GLY A 83 -17.61 10.61 -7.45
C GLY A 83 -16.69 11.49 -8.29
N ILE A 84 -15.39 11.59 -7.97
CA ILE A 84 -14.42 12.14 -8.93
C ILE A 84 -13.96 11.00 -9.82
N ILE A 85 -14.55 10.87 -11.00
CA ILE A 85 -14.05 10.02 -12.08
C ILE A 85 -13.00 10.88 -12.79
N SER A 86 -11.70 10.57 -12.60
CA SER A 86 -10.63 11.23 -13.38
C SER A 86 -10.23 10.37 -14.55
#